data_AF-A0A949FZH2-F1
#
_entry.id   AF-A0A949FZH2-F1
#
_cell.length_a   1.000
_cell.length_b   1.000
_cell.length_c   1.000
_cell.angle_alpha   90.00
_cell.angle_beta   90.00
_cell.angle_gamma   90.00
#
_symmetry.space_group_name_H-M   'P 1'
#
loop_
_entity.id
_entity.type
_entity.pdbx_description
1 polymer ?
#
loop_
_entity_poly.entity_id
_entity_poly.type
_entity_poly.pdbx_seq_one_letter_code
_entity_poly.pdbx_strand_id
1 'polypeptide(L)'
;MATVDFDTRCDDDFDDHDPFAVADSEHSDAARAAGEGPRPAAADRERRDRPSGPKRMHRIAAVRERQGVTLRNVARRLGLELAVVRRQEQPDCDLRISDVMLWQEVLEVPIAELLVEADGQLSGPVLERSRMVKLMKTAAALRERTRGTPTGRIVDMLVDQILEIMPELADVTPWNTVGQRRTLDDVGRTAICAVPEELFRRPGRS
;
A
#
# COMPACT_ATOMS: atom_id res chain seq x y z
N MET A 1 34.61 -3.66 -33.56
CA MET A 1 35.51 -2.69 -32.91
C MET A 1 35.02 -1.31 -33.26
N ALA A 2 34.23 -0.71 -32.38
CA ALA A 2 33.72 0.66 -32.50
C ALA A 2 33.68 1.24 -31.09
N THR A 3 34.60 2.15 -30.79
CA THR A 3 34.67 2.93 -29.56
C THR A 3 33.92 4.24 -29.78
N VAL A 4 32.93 4.52 -28.93
CA VAL A 4 32.19 5.78 -28.93
C VAL A 4 32.72 6.62 -27.78
N ASP A 5 33.36 7.73 -28.11
CA ASP A 5 33.79 8.77 -27.17
C ASP A 5 32.55 9.47 -26.58
N PHE A 6 32.47 9.54 -25.25
CA PHE A 6 31.52 10.38 -24.54
C PHE A 6 32.27 11.53 -23.86
N ASP A 7 32.15 12.71 -24.47
CA ASP A 7 32.67 13.98 -23.96
C ASP A 7 31.71 14.50 -22.87
N THR A 8 32.22 14.71 -21.66
CA THR A 8 31.45 15.20 -20.51
C THR A 8 31.89 16.63 -20.21
N ARG A 9 31.11 17.62 -20.65
CA ARG A 9 31.25 19.00 -20.20
C ARG A 9 30.45 19.19 -18.90
N CYS A 10 31.16 19.38 -17.81
CA CYS A 10 30.64 19.97 -16.58
C CYS A 10 30.80 21.49 -16.70
N ASP A 11 29.70 22.24 -16.71
CA ASP A 11 29.72 23.68 -16.44
C ASP A 11 29.29 23.88 -14.98
N ASP A 12 30.14 24.58 -14.23
CA ASP A 12 30.06 24.87 -12.80
C ASP A 12 29.98 26.40 -12.70
N ASP A 13 28.77 26.94 -12.46
CA ASP A 13 28.53 28.38 -12.25
C ASP A 13 27.76 28.55 -10.93
N PHE A 14 28.49 28.84 -9.86
CA PHE A 14 27.93 29.44 -8.65
C PHE A 14 28.70 30.72 -8.31
N ASP A 15 27.98 31.83 -8.47
CA ASP A 15 28.41 33.20 -8.24
C ASP A 15 28.90 33.48 -6.82
N ASP A 16 29.93 34.33 -6.78
CA ASP A 16 30.71 34.81 -5.65
C ASP A 16 29.93 35.93 -4.91
N HIS A 17 29.46 35.66 -3.69
CA HIS A 17 28.84 36.69 -2.82
C HIS A 17 29.69 36.85 -1.55
N ASP A 18 30.46 37.94 -1.50
CA ASP A 18 31.30 38.33 -0.35
C ASP A 18 30.43 38.80 0.84
N PRO A 19 30.50 38.12 2.01
CA PRO A 19 29.69 38.41 3.19
C PRO A 19 30.26 39.52 4.10
N PHE A 20 31.27 40.30 3.69
CA PHE A 20 31.96 41.28 4.56
C PHE A 20 31.64 42.78 4.34
N ALA A 21 30.51 43.16 3.74
CA ALA A 21 30.11 44.57 3.69
C ALA A 21 29.44 45.04 5.01
N VAL A 22 30.25 45.65 5.88
CA VAL A 22 29.96 46.15 7.24
C VAL A 22 29.05 47.39 7.23
N ALA A 23 28.08 47.44 8.15
CA ALA A 23 27.57 48.69 8.73
C ALA A 23 27.09 48.43 10.17
N ASP A 24 27.98 48.70 11.13
CA ASP A 24 27.66 48.82 12.54
C ASP A 24 26.93 50.15 12.84
N SER A 25 26.22 50.13 13.97
CA SER A 25 25.89 51.23 14.89
C SER A 25 24.41 51.61 15.04
N GLU A 26 23.80 50.97 16.05
CA GLU A 26 23.14 51.58 17.22
C GLU A 26 21.98 52.57 16.99
N HIS A 27 20.76 52.19 17.41
CA HIS A 27 19.61 52.97 17.96
C HIS A 27 18.37 52.05 17.87
N SER A 28 17.45 51.86 18.83
CA SER A 28 17.22 52.26 20.22
C SER A 28 15.98 51.46 20.66
N ASP A 29 16.02 50.90 21.87
CA ASP A 29 14.90 50.26 22.57
C ASP A 29 13.76 51.27 22.85
N ALA A 30 12.64 51.22 22.12
CA ALA A 30 11.45 51.99 22.52
C ALA A 30 10.07 51.56 21.96
N ALA A 31 9.93 50.43 21.25
CA ALA A 31 8.65 50.13 20.58
C ALA A 31 8.21 48.65 20.54
N ARG A 32 8.51 47.86 21.58
CA ARG A 32 8.04 46.45 21.66
C ARG A 32 7.28 46.08 22.95
N ALA A 33 6.72 47.06 23.65
CA ALA A 33 5.90 46.82 24.86
C ALA A 33 4.44 47.25 24.63
N ALA A 34 3.70 46.50 23.82
CA ALA A 34 2.23 46.49 23.82
C ALA A 34 1.73 45.29 23.00
N GLY A 35 1.59 44.12 23.63
CA GLY A 35 1.08 42.94 22.94
C GLY A 35 1.17 41.64 23.73
N GLU A 36 0.94 41.66 25.04
CA GLU A 36 0.59 40.44 25.77
C GLU A 36 -0.84 40.05 25.41
N GLY A 37 -0.96 39.14 24.44
CA GLY A 37 -2.12 38.27 24.28
C GLY A 37 -1.73 36.85 24.68
N PRO A 38 -2.62 36.06 25.33
CA PRO A 38 -2.30 34.68 25.65
C PRO A 38 -2.15 33.90 24.34
N ARG A 39 -0.94 33.40 24.04
CA ARG A 39 -0.70 32.49 22.92
C ARG A 39 -1.46 31.18 23.17
N PRO A 40 -2.47 30.82 22.36
CA PRO A 40 -3.12 29.53 22.51
C PRO A 40 -2.26 28.44 21.86
N ALA A 41 -1.97 27.39 22.63
CA ALA A 41 -2.00 25.98 22.24
C ALA A 41 -1.40 25.55 20.87
N ALA A 42 -0.30 26.16 20.41
CA ALA A 42 0.49 25.62 19.29
C ALA A 42 1.52 24.56 19.74
N ALA A 43 1.47 24.15 21.02
CA ALA A 43 2.23 23.04 21.58
C ALA A 43 1.61 21.66 21.26
N ASP A 44 0.39 21.63 20.70
CA ASP A 44 -0.33 20.41 20.30
C ASP A 44 -0.25 20.11 18.80
N ARG A 45 0.71 20.71 18.07
CA ARG A 45 1.20 20.06 16.85
C ARG A 45 2.04 18.89 17.28
N GLU A 46 1.34 17.85 17.68
CA GLU A 46 1.69 16.45 17.59
C GLU A 46 3.12 16.31 17.10
N ARG A 47 4.03 16.12 18.06
CA ARG A 47 5.23 15.33 17.85
C ARG A 47 4.78 14.12 17.04
N ARG A 48 4.89 14.23 15.71
CA ARG A 48 4.80 13.10 14.81
C ARG A 48 5.84 12.15 15.36
N ASP A 49 5.39 11.12 16.07
CA ASP A 49 6.21 10.00 16.46
C ASP A 49 6.81 9.45 15.17
N ARG A 50 8.03 9.90 14.86
CA ARG A 50 8.82 9.40 13.74
C ARG A 50 9.68 8.30 14.34
N PRO A 51 9.33 7.01 14.20
CA PRO A 51 10.37 6.01 14.18
C PRO A 51 11.20 6.28 12.91
N SER A 52 12.27 7.07 13.05
CA SER A 52 13.19 7.39 11.96
C SER A 52 14.14 6.21 11.70
N GLY A 53 13.56 5.03 11.46
CA GLY A 53 14.25 3.94 10.80
C GLY A 53 14.13 4.10 9.28
N PRO A 54 15.04 3.52 8.49
CA PRO A 54 14.91 3.53 7.04
C PRO A 54 13.57 2.90 6.62
N LYS A 55 12.76 3.66 5.88
CA LYS A 55 11.43 3.21 5.42
C LYS A 55 11.62 2.06 4.44
N ARG A 56 11.09 0.88 4.78
CA ARG A 56 11.09 -0.26 3.87
C ARG A 56 10.11 0.01 2.72
N MET A 57 10.61 -0.02 1.50
CA MET A 57 9.87 0.20 0.26
C MET A 57 9.45 -1.12 -0.39
N HIS A 58 10.29 -2.15 -0.28
CA HIS A 58 10.06 -3.46 -0.91
C HIS A 58 10.60 -4.62 -0.06
N ARG A 59 10.18 -5.85 -0.42
CA ARG A 59 10.54 -7.11 0.27
C ARG A 59 11.24 -8.13 -0.63
N ILE A 60 11.87 -7.65 -1.71
CA ILE A 60 12.60 -8.45 -2.72
C ILE A 60 13.55 -9.48 -2.08
N ALA A 61 14.36 -9.08 -1.09
CA ALA A 61 15.29 -9.99 -0.40
C ALA A 61 14.58 -11.22 0.18
N ALA A 62 13.50 -10.97 0.92
CA ALA A 62 12.71 -12.02 1.57
C ALA A 62 12.04 -12.94 0.54
N VAL A 63 11.56 -12.39 -0.58
CA VAL A 63 10.95 -13.17 -1.66
C VAL A 63 12.00 -14.03 -2.37
N ARG A 64 13.16 -13.46 -2.71
CA ARG A 64 14.28 -14.18 -3.32
C ARG A 64 14.70 -15.38 -2.46
N GLU A 65 14.83 -15.18 -1.16
CA GLU A 65 15.21 -16.24 -0.21
C GLU A 65 14.17 -17.35 -0.16
N ARG A 66 12.88 -17.02 -0.15
CA ARG A 66 11.80 -18.02 -0.21
C ARG A 66 11.82 -18.82 -1.51
N GLN A 67 12.13 -18.19 -2.64
CA GLN A 67 12.27 -18.86 -3.94
C GLN A 67 13.59 -19.64 -4.07
N GLY A 68 14.50 -19.55 -3.11
CA GLY A 68 15.79 -20.24 -3.14
C GLY A 68 16.75 -19.75 -4.23
N VAL A 69 16.53 -18.55 -4.78
CA VAL A 69 17.36 -17.98 -5.85
C VAL A 69 18.56 -17.26 -5.26
N THR A 70 19.76 -17.53 -5.77
CA THR A 70 20.98 -16.83 -5.32
C THR A 70 21.11 -15.46 -6.00
N LEU A 71 21.69 -14.47 -5.31
CA LEU A 71 21.96 -13.15 -5.90
C LEU A 71 22.80 -13.19 -7.17
N ARG A 72 23.73 -14.16 -7.27
CA ARG A 72 24.54 -14.36 -8.48
C ARG A 72 23.71 -14.85 -9.67
N ASN A 73 22.68 -15.67 -9.41
CA ASN A 73 21.73 -16.09 -10.44
C ASN A 73 20.89 -14.90 -10.93
N VAL A 74 20.39 -14.08 -10.00
CA VAL A 74 19.66 -12.85 -10.32
C VAL A 74 20.52 -11.91 -11.17
N ALA A 75 21.75 -11.62 -10.74
CA ALA A 75 22.69 -10.76 -11.47
C ALA A 75 22.94 -11.26 -12.90
N ARG A 76 23.09 -12.58 -13.08
CA ARG A 76 23.26 -13.19 -14.40
C ARG A 76 22.00 -13.06 -15.27
N ARG A 77 20.81 -13.30 -14.71
CA ARG A 77 19.53 -13.20 -15.46
C ARG A 77 19.17 -11.76 -15.81
N LEU A 78 19.50 -10.80 -14.94
CA LEU A 78 19.30 -9.37 -15.18
C LEU A 78 20.39 -8.73 -16.06
N GLY A 79 21.54 -9.40 -16.23
CA GLY A 79 22.70 -8.82 -16.92
C GLY A 79 23.33 -7.64 -16.17
N LEU A 80 23.19 -7.60 -14.84
CA LEU A 80 23.66 -6.52 -13.98
C LEU A 80 24.85 -6.97 -13.13
N GLU A 81 25.69 -6.00 -12.75
CA GLU A 81 26.77 -6.21 -11.79
C GLU A 81 26.24 -6.64 -10.42
N LEU A 82 26.92 -7.58 -9.76
CA LEU A 82 26.49 -8.12 -8.48
C LEU A 82 26.36 -7.03 -7.40
N ALA A 83 27.20 -5.99 -7.46
CA ALA A 83 27.12 -4.85 -6.55
C ALA A 83 25.82 -4.05 -6.71
N VAL A 84 25.35 -3.88 -7.95
CA VAL A 84 24.08 -3.18 -8.25
C VAL A 84 22.90 -4.00 -7.73
N VAL A 85 22.88 -5.31 -8.00
CA VAL A 85 21.82 -6.20 -7.50
C VAL A 85 21.78 -6.23 -5.98
N ARG A 86 22.94 -6.23 -5.31
CA ARG A 86 23.02 -6.14 -3.84
C ARG A 86 22.45 -4.82 -3.32
N ARG A 87 22.68 -3.71 -4.02
CA ARG A 87 22.09 -2.41 -3.65
C ARG A 87 20.58 -2.42 -3.86
N GLN A 88 20.10 -2.91 -5.00
CA GLN A 88 18.67 -3.01 -5.30
C GLN A 88 17.92 -3.94 -4.36
N GLU A 89 18.57 -4.97 -3.81
CA GLU A 89 17.95 -5.88 -2.85
C GLU A 89 17.64 -5.19 -1.50
N GLN A 90 18.37 -4.14 -1.14
CA GLN A 90 18.20 -3.45 0.14
C GLN A 90 16.78 -2.89 0.26
N PRO A 91 16.03 -3.19 1.33
CA PRO A 91 14.60 -2.89 1.41
C PRO A 91 14.27 -1.39 1.39
N ASP A 92 15.24 -0.53 1.66
CA ASP A 92 15.19 0.93 1.65
C ASP A 92 15.66 1.54 0.32
N CYS A 93 16.11 0.73 -0.64
CA CYS A 93 16.48 1.19 -1.97
C CYS A 93 15.22 1.60 -2.73
N ASP A 94 15.23 2.83 -3.26
CA ASP A 94 14.20 3.23 -4.21
C ASP A 94 14.49 2.57 -5.57
N LEU A 95 13.48 1.93 -6.15
CA LEU A 95 13.59 1.21 -7.41
C LEU A 95 12.58 1.77 -8.40
N ARG A 96 13.01 1.93 -9.66
CA ARG A 96 12.06 2.24 -10.72
C ARG A 96 11.10 1.08 -10.89
N ILE A 97 9.86 1.36 -11.29
CA ILE A 97 8.86 0.32 -11.57
C ILE A 97 9.38 -0.68 -12.62
N SER A 98 10.12 -0.20 -13.64
CA SER A 98 10.78 -1.05 -14.62
C SER A 98 11.72 -2.07 -13.97
N ASP A 99 12.49 -1.66 -12.96
CA ASP A 99 13.45 -2.52 -12.29
C ASP A 99 12.70 -3.57 -11.46
N VAL A 100 11.64 -3.15 -10.75
CA VAL A 100 10.77 -4.07 -10.00
C VAL A 100 10.13 -5.12 -10.93
N MET A 101 9.72 -4.75 -12.15
CA MET A 101 9.19 -5.67 -13.15
C MET A 101 10.26 -6.67 -13.63
N LEU A 102 11.52 -6.25 -13.78
CA LEU A 102 12.61 -7.18 -14.10
C LEU A 102 12.86 -8.18 -12.96
N TRP A 103 12.81 -7.72 -11.71
CA TRP A 103 12.87 -8.60 -10.55
C TRP A 103 11.69 -9.58 -10.50
N GLN A 104 10.49 -9.13 -10.88
CA GLN A 104 9.29 -9.97 -11.00
C GLN A 104 9.51 -11.11 -11.99
N GLU A 105 10.02 -10.81 -13.19
CA GLU A 105 10.28 -11.81 -14.23
C GLU A 105 11.34 -12.82 -13.78
N VAL A 106 12.40 -12.37 -13.12
CA VAL A 106 13.50 -13.23 -12.66
C VAL A 106 13.09 -14.13 -11.50
N LEU A 107 12.23 -13.64 -10.61
CA LEU A 107 11.74 -14.39 -9.44
C LEU A 107 10.43 -15.15 -9.72
N GLU A 108 9.80 -14.92 -10.87
CA GLU A 108 8.56 -15.57 -11.33
C GLU A 108 7.42 -15.44 -10.31
N VAL A 109 7.33 -14.28 -9.64
CA VAL A 109 6.28 -13.95 -8.66
C VAL A 109 5.42 -12.78 -9.14
N PRO A 110 4.19 -12.56 -8.66
CA PRO A 110 3.45 -11.34 -8.93
C PRO A 110 4.15 -10.08 -8.37
N ILE A 111 4.07 -8.94 -9.05
CA ILE A 111 4.69 -7.67 -8.58
C ILE A 111 4.24 -7.25 -7.18
N ALA A 112 3.00 -7.55 -6.80
CA ALA A 112 2.46 -7.30 -5.46
C ALA A 112 3.20 -8.07 -4.35
N GLU A 113 3.83 -9.19 -4.68
CA GLU A 113 4.67 -9.93 -3.73
C GLU A 113 6.00 -9.24 -3.45
N LEU A 114 6.51 -8.40 -4.36
CA LEU A 114 7.78 -7.70 -4.17
C LEU A 114 7.64 -6.44 -3.34
N LEU A 115 6.45 -5.84 -3.30
CA LEU A 115 6.18 -4.59 -2.59
C LEU A 115 5.85 -4.83 -1.11
N VAL A 116 6.24 -3.89 -0.26
CA VAL A 116 5.77 -3.85 1.13
C VAL A 116 4.34 -3.32 1.13
N GLU A 117 3.43 -4.04 1.79
CA GLU A 117 2.10 -3.52 2.06
C GLU A 117 2.27 -2.25 2.89
N ALA A 118 1.76 -1.11 2.41
CA ALA A 118 1.79 0.11 3.17
C ALA A 118 1.18 -0.18 4.55
N ASP A 119 1.91 0.12 5.63
CA ASP A 119 1.40 0.02 6.99
C ASP A 119 0.15 0.91 7.08
N GLY A 120 -1.01 0.27 6.97
CA GLY A 120 -2.25 0.91 6.58
C GLY A 120 -2.87 0.24 5.36
N GLN A 121 -3.42 -0.97 5.55
CA GLN A 121 -4.39 -1.56 4.64
C GLN A 121 -5.46 -0.50 4.32
N LEU A 122 -5.31 0.14 3.15
CA LEU A 122 -6.13 1.24 2.65
C LEU A 122 -6.04 2.49 3.55
N SER A 123 -5.60 3.63 3.00
CA SER A 123 -5.57 4.92 3.74
C SER A 123 -6.87 5.15 4.51
N GLY A 124 -6.84 5.76 5.70
CA GLY A 124 -8.02 6.02 6.57
C GLY A 124 -9.35 6.23 5.82
N PRO A 125 -9.42 7.14 4.82
CA PRO A 125 -10.64 7.38 4.04
C PRO A 125 -11.20 6.17 3.25
N VAL A 126 -10.34 5.31 2.72
CA VAL A 126 -10.75 4.13 1.92
C VAL A 126 -11.20 2.99 2.84
N LEU A 127 -10.54 2.82 3.99
CA LEU A 127 -10.97 1.85 5.00
C LEU A 127 -12.32 2.25 5.62
N GLU A 128 -12.50 3.52 5.96
CA GLU A 128 -13.76 4.10 6.44
C GLU A 128 -14.88 3.88 5.43
N ARG A 129 -14.66 4.23 4.16
CA ARG A 129 -15.63 3.96 3.09
C ARG A 129 -15.95 2.48 2.95
N SER A 130 -14.95 1.60 3.01
CA SER A 130 -15.18 0.15 2.91
C SER A 130 -16.01 -0.40 4.07
N ARG A 131 -15.84 0.13 5.29
CA ARG A 131 -16.64 -0.24 6.47
C ARG A 131 -18.07 0.23 6.31
N MET A 132 -18.27 1.48 5.87
CA MET A 132 -19.60 2.04 5.63
C MET A 132 -20.35 1.29 4.52
N VAL A 133 -19.68 0.91 3.42
CA VAL A 133 -20.26 0.03 2.39
C VAL A 133 -20.71 -1.31 3.00
N LYS A 134 -19.89 -1.96 3.83
CA LYS A 134 -20.26 -3.24 4.48
C LYS A 134 -21.46 -3.08 5.42
N LEU A 135 -21.52 -1.98 6.18
CA LEU A 135 -22.66 -1.64 7.03
C LEU A 135 -23.93 -1.45 6.18
N MET A 136 -23.86 -0.67 5.10
CA MET A 136 -24.99 -0.47 4.18
C MET A 136 -25.47 -1.80 3.58
N LYS A 137 -24.57 -2.65 3.07
CA LYS A 137 -24.94 -3.97 2.53
C LYS A 137 -25.67 -4.83 3.55
N THR A 138 -25.26 -4.74 4.82
CA THR A 138 -25.88 -5.47 5.93
C THR A 138 -27.26 -4.90 6.25
N ALA A 139 -27.37 -3.57 6.36
CA ALA A 139 -28.63 -2.88 6.60
C ALA A 139 -29.64 -3.14 5.46
N ALA A 140 -29.19 -3.08 4.20
CA ALA A 140 -30.01 -3.38 3.03
C ALA A 140 -30.49 -4.85 3.01
N ALA A 141 -29.64 -5.80 3.44
CA ALA A 141 -30.04 -7.21 3.60
C ALA A 141 -31.04 -7.42 4.74
N LEU A 142 -30.89 -6.70 5.86
CA LEU A 142 -31.86 -6.72 6.96
C LEU A 142 -33.19 -6.10 6.54
N ARG A 143 -33.16 -5.00 5.77
CA ARG A 143 -34.35 -4.32 5.27
C ARG A 143 -35.19 -5.25 4.42
N GLU A 144 -34.55 -6.03 3.54
CA GLU A 144 -35.23 -7.05 2.73
C GLU A 144 -35.94 -8.11 3.59
N ARG A 145 -35.29 -8.58 4.67
CA ARG A 145 -35.83 -9.64 5.53
C ARG A 145 -36.90 -9.18 6.52
N THR A 146 -36.92 -7.89 6.85
CA THR A 146 -37.77 -7.32 7.91
C THR A 146 -38.93 -6.50 7.36
N ARG A 147 -39.12 -6.45 6.03
CA ARG A 147 -40.25 -5.75 5.41
C ARG A 147 -41.59 -6.17 6.03
N GLY A 148 -42.42 -5.18 6.37
CA GLY A 148 -43.74 -5.41 6.96
C GLY A 148 -43.75 -5.82 8.44
N THR A 149 -42.59 -5.96 9.08
CA THR A 149 -42.49 -6.23 10.52
C THR A 149 -42.32 -4.93 11.31
N PRO A 150 -42.68 -4.90 12.62
CA PRO A 150 -42.38 -3.76 13.48
C PRO A 150 -40.88 -3.40 13.51
N THR A 151 -40.01 -4.41 13.38
CA THR A 151 -38.54 -4.27 13.29
C THR A 151 -38.11 -3.58 12.00
N GLY A 152 -38.89 -3.65 10.92
CA GLY A 152 -38.60 -3.02 9.64
C GLY A 152 -38.40 -1.51 9.76
N ARG A 153 -39.23 -0.83 10.57
CA ARG A 153 -39.10 0.63 10.81
C ARG A 153 -37.76 1.02 11.42
N ILE A 154 -37.22 0.18 12.31
CA ILE A 154 -35.92 0.42 12.95
C ILE A 154 -34.79 0.25 11.92
N VAL A 155 -34.93 -0.73 11.02
CA VAL A 155 -33.95 -0.96 9.95
C VAL A 155 -34.01 0.14 8.88
N ASP A 156 -35.19 0.65 8.54
CA ASP A 156 -35.33 1.80 7.63
C ASP A 156 -34.64 3.03 8.22
N MET A 157 -34.86 3.32 9.52
CA MET A 157 -34.17 4.41 10.22
C MET A 157 -32.64 4.21 10.24
N LEU A 158 -32.15 2.98 10.39
CA LEU A 158 -30.71 2.68 10.32
C LEU A 158 -30.15 2.96 8.91
N VAL A 159 -30.90 2.63 7.85
CA VAL A 159 -30.48 2.94 6.47
C VAL A 159 -30.41 4.45 6.26
N ASP A 160 -31.41 5.20 6.74
CA ASP A 160 -31.43 6.66 6.64
C ASP A 160 -30.25 7.30 7.36
N GLN A 161 -29.92 6.83 8.57
CA GLN A 161 -28.75 7.29 9.33
C GLN A 161 -27.42 7.01 8.61
N ILE A 162 -27.30 5.86 7.94
CA ILE A 162 -26.11 5.54 7.14
C ILE A 162 -26.00 6.47 5.92
N LEU A 163 -27.11 6.77 5.25
CA LEU A 163 -27.14 7.68 4.09
C LEU A 163 -26.88 9.14 4.47
N GLU A 164 -27.30 9.57 5.66
CA GLU A 164 -26.97 10.89 6.20
C GLU A 164 -25.46 11.07 6.38
N ILE A 165 -24.78 10.02 6.87
CA ILE A 165 -23.32 10.02 7.05
C ILE A 165 -22.60 9.87 5.70
N MET A 166 -23.14 9.08 4.77
CA MET A 166 -22.48 8.73 3.52
C MET A 166 -23.51 8.52 2.37
N PRO A 167 -23.88 9.58 1.64
CA PRO A 167 -24.97 9.54 0.65
C PRO A 167 -24.61 8.71 -0.60
N GLU A 168 -23.32 8.54 -0.91
CA GLU A 168 -22.87 7.71 -2.03
C GLU A 168 -23.24 6.22 -1.89
N LEU A 169 -23.78 5.80 -0.74
CA LEU A 169 -24.20 4.42 -0.48
C LEU A 169 -25.64 4.10 -0.93
N ALA A 170 -26.37 5.05 -1.52
CA ALA A 170 -27.76 4.87 -1.94
C ALA A 170 -27.96 3.67 -2.90
N ASP A 171 -27.03 3.47 -3.81
CA ASP A 171 -27.11 2.42 -4.85
C ASP A 171 -26.48 1.08 -4.43
N VAL A 172 -26.06 0.96 -3.16
CA VAL A 172 -25.40 -0.26 -2.68
C VAL A 172 -26.41 -1.38 -2.50
N THR A 173 -26.28 -2.41 -3.33
CA THR A 173 -27.11 -3.61 -3.24
C THR A 173 -26.79 -4.43 -1.99
N PRO A 174 -27.79 -5.08 -1.36
CA PRO A 174 -27.58 -5.99 -0.23
C PRO A 174 -26.49 -7.03 -0.46
N TRP A 175 -25.96 -7.61 0.62
CA TRP A 175 -25.22 -8.86 0.50
C TRP A 175 -26.09 -9.88 -0.26
N ASN A 176 -25.55 -10.43 -1.33
CA ASN A 176 -26.09 -11.62 -1.97
C ASN A 176 -26.26 -12.68 -0.89
N THR A 177 -27.52 -13.01 -0.57
CA THR A 177 -27.84 -13.79 0.62
C THR A 177 -27.23 -15.19 0.60
N VAL A 178 -26.86 -15.73 -0.56
CA VAL A 178 -25.97 -16.88 -0.73
C VAL A 178 -25.38 -16.77 -2.13
N GLY A 179 -24.11 -17.15 -2.34
CA GLY A 179 -23.66 -17.52 -3.69
C GLY A 179 -24.65 -18.53 -4.26
N GLN A 180 -25.01 -18.36 -5.54
CA GLN A 180 -25.90 -19.24 -6.32
C GLN A 180 -26.08 -20.61 -5.66
N ARG A 181 -27.29 -20.95 -5.20
CA ARG A 181 -27.59 -22.32 -4.81
C ARG A 181 -27.28 -23.17 -6.03
N ARG A 182 -26.15 -23.88 -6.01
CA ARG A 182 -25.88 -24.97 -6.95
C ARG A 182 -27.15 -25.81 -6.95
N THR A 183 -27.80 -25.93 -8.10
CA THR A 183 -28.82 -26.97 -8.24
C THR A 183 -28.12 -28.30 -7.97
N LEU A 184 -28.86 -29.30 -7.50
CA LEU A 184 -28.28 -30.62 -7.15
C LEU A 184 -27.44 -31.22 -8.31
N ASP A 185 -27.75 -30.83 -9.56
CA ASP A 185 -27.05 -31.22 -10.78
C ASP A 185 -25.82 -30.36 -11.16
N ASP A 186 -25.54 -29.26 -10.45
CA ASP A 186 -24.37 -28.40 -10.73
C ASP A 186 -23.13 -29.00 -10.06
N VAL A 187 -22.54 -29.98 -10.75
CA VAL A 187 -21.29 -30.59 -10.32
C VAL A 187 -20.15 -29.58 -10.48
N GLY A 188 -19.58 -29.11 -9.37
CA GLY A 188 -18.48 -28.15 -9.39
C GLY A 188 -17.19 -28.70 -10.03
N ARG A 189 -16.28 -27.81 -10.45
CA ARG A 189 -14.97 -28.17 -11.06
C ARG A 189 -14.18 -29.21 -10.28
N THR A 190 -14.34 -29.29 -8.96
CA THR A 190 -13.73 -30.30 -8.09
C THR A 190 -14.11 -31.73 -8.48
N ALA A 191 -15.31 -31.98 -8.99
CA ALA A 191 -15.72 -33.30 -9.46
C ALA A 191 -15.16 -33.64 -10.84
N ILE A 192 -14.88 -32.63 -11.67
CA ILE A 192 -14.28 -32.82 -12.99
C ILE A 192 -12.80 -33.21 -12.85
N CYS A 193 -12.13 -32.75 -11.79
CA CYS A 193 -10.77 -33.12 -11.44
C CYS A 193 -10.73 -34.12 -10.28
N ALA A 194 -11.46 -35.24 -10.39
CA ALA A 194 -11.32 -36.34 -9.45
C ALA A 194 -9.88 -36.90 -9.55
N VAL A 195 -9.11 -36.77 -8.48
CA VAL A 195 -7.78 -37.37 -8.37
C VAL A 195 -7.97 -38.88 -8.22
N PRO A 196 -7.35 -39.73 -9.06
CA PRO A 196 -7.47 -41.19 -8.94
C PRO A 196 -7.02 -41.65 -7.56
N GLU A 197 -7.82 -42.47 -6.89
CA GLU A 197 -7.49 -43.03 -5.55
C GLU A 197 -6.20 -43.86 -5.55
N GLU A 198 -5.74 -44.29 -6.71
CA GLU A 198 -4.49 -45.00 -6.95
C GLU A 198 -3.24 -44.20 -6.55
N LEU A 199 -3.29 -42.86 -6.59
CA LEU A 199 -2.21 -41.99 -6.09
C LEU A 199 -2.02 -42.10 -4.57
N PHE A 200 -3.05 -42.55 -3.84
CA PHE A 200 -3.00 -42.72 -2.39
C PHE A 200 -2.72 -44.16 -1.96
N ARG A 201 -2.67 -45.13 -2.89
CA ARG A 201 -2.17 -46.48 -2.60
C ARG A 201 -0.65 -46.41 -2.43
N ARG A 202 -0.20 -46.37 -1.17
CA ARG A 202 1.19 -46.70 -0.83
C ARG A 202 1.53 -48.09 -1.38
N PRO A 203 2.68 -48.28 -2.05
CA PRO A 203 3.11 -49.61 -2.41
C PRO A 203 3.32 -50.42 -1.13
N GLY A 204 2.57 -51.51 -1.01
CA GLY A 204 2.72 -52.47 0.09
C GLY A 204 4.16 -52.95 0.15
N ARG A 205 4.79 -52.76 1.31
CA ARG A 205 6.04 -53.45 1.64
C ARG A 205 5.71 -54.93 1.78
N SER A 206 6.23 -55.75 0.88
CA SER A 206 6.46 -57.17 1.13
C SER A 206 7.71 -57.34 2.00
#